data_AF-A0A7Z9ZHC5-F1
#
_entry.id   AF-A0A7Z9ZHC5-F1
#
_cell.length_a   1.000
_cell.length_b   1.000
_cell.length_c   1.000
_cell.angle_alpha   90.00
_cell.angle_beta   90.00
_cell.angle_gamma   90.00
#
_symmetry.space_group_name_H-M   'P 1'
#
loop_
_entity.id
_entity.type
_entity.pdbx_description
1 polymer ?
#
loop_
_entity_poly.entity_id
_entity_poly.type
_entity_poly.pdbx_seq_one_letter_code
_entity_poly.pdbx_strand_id
1 'polypeptide(L)' 'MKKRYRLKSNRQFQRVRREGRSWAHPLLVLCALPNDLEHSRFGFSVSHWVGKAVVRNRAKRLMREATRLRQGDIKEGW' A
#
# COMPACT_ATOMS: atom_id res chain seq x y z
N MET A 1 -7.97 -3.77 -9.11
CA MET A 1 -8.34 -3.82 -7.67
C MET A 1 -9.64 -3.07 -7.41
N LYS A 2 -10.64 -3.72 -6.80
CA LYS A 2 -11.96 -3.11 -6.45
C LYS A 2 -11.78 -1.95 -5.46
N LYS A 3 -12.75 -1.02 -5.38
CA LYS A 3 -12.65 0.18 -4.51
C LYS A 3 -12.47 -0.17 -3.02
N ARG A 4 -13.13 -1.24 -2.53
CA ARG A 4 -13.08 -1.68 -1.12
C ARG A 4 -11.68 -2.02 -0.61
N TYR A 5 -10.83 -2.55 -1.48
CA TYR A 5 -9.44 -2.94 -1.14
C TYR A 5 -8.44 -1.78 -1.21
N ARG A 6 -8.88 -0.53 -1.42
CA ARG A 6 -7.97 0.62 -1.58
C ARG A 6 -7.90 1.47 -0.32
N LEU A 7 -6.69 1.68 0.19
CA LEU A 7 -6.38 2.70 1.19
C LEU A 7 -6.11 4.03 0.46
N LYS A 8 -6.90 5.08 0.75
CA LYS A 8 -6.82 6.36 0.01
C LYS A 8 -6.61 7.58 0.88
N SER A 9 -7.17 7.60 2.09
CA SER A 9 -7.17 8.80 2.92
C SER A 9 -5.79 9.04 3.54
N ASN A 10 -5.32 10.29 3.51
CA ASN A 10 -4.06 10.67 4.15
C ASN A 10 -4.07 10.33 5.65
N ARG A 11 -5.23 10.49 6.32
CA ARG A 11 -5.40 10.09 7.74
C ARG A 11 -5.14 8.60 7.95
N GLN A 12 -5.58 7.76 7.01
CA GLN A 12 -5.33 6.31 7.09
C GLN A 12 -3.86 5.98 6.86
N PHE A 13 -3.19 6.62 5.89
CA PHE A 13 -1.76 6.45 5.69
C PHE A 13 -0.95 6.88 6.91
N GLN A 14 -1.31 8.01 7.53
CA GLN A 14 -0.67 8.48 8.76
C GLN A 14 -0.88 7.51 9.91
N ARG A 15 -2.10 6.98 10.08
CA ARG A 15 -2.41 5.98 11.10
C ARG A 15 -1.54 4.72 10.94
N VAL A 16 -1.50 4.14 9.74
CA VAL A 16 -0.69 2.95 9.45
C VAL A 16 0.81 3.20 9.67
N ARG A 17 1.30 4.42 9.40
CA ARG A 17 2.71 4.78 9.66
C ARG A 17 3.04 4.97 11.14
N ARG A 18 2.08 5.42 11.94
CA ARG A 18 2.27 5.72 13.37
C ARG A 18 2.07 4.49 14.26
N GLU A 19 1.01 3.74 13.98
CA GLU A 19 0.56 2.61 14.82
C GLU A 19 0.96 1.25 14.23
N GLY A 20 1.25 1.19 12.94
CA GLY A 20 1.54 -0.06 12.24
C GLY A 20 3.00 -0.50 12.39
N ARG A 21 3.23 -1.79 12.12
CA ARG A 21 4.58 -2.35 12.01
C ARG A 21 5.15 -2.07 10.64
N SER A 22 6.46 -1.81 10.58
CA SER A 22 7.19 -1.55 9.34
C SER A 22 8.25 -2.61 9.06
N TRP A 23 8.47 -2.88 7.77
CA TRP A 23 9.54 -3.72 7.26
C TRP A 23 10.22 -3.00 6.11
N ALA A 24 11.53 -2.80 6.23
CA ALA A 24 12.34 -2.18 5.21
C ALA A 24 12.86 -3.23 4.22
N HIS A 25 12.81 -2.90 2.94
CA HIS A 25 13.42 -3.64 1.84
C HIS A 25 14.10 -2.63 0.91
N PRO A 26 15.20 -2.98 0.20
CA PRO A 26 15.90 -2.03 -0.68
C PRO A 26 15.02 -1.32 -1.71
N LEU A 27 13.93 -1.98 -2.13
CA LEU A 27 12.98 -1.43 -3.13
C LEU A 27 11.80 -0.67 -2.53
N LEU A 28 11.40 -0.98 -1.29
CA LEU A 28 10.20 -0.41 -0.66
C LEU A 28 10.20 -0.58 0.85
N VAL A 29 9.37 0.20 1.53
CA VAL A 29 9.02 -0.01 2.94
C VAL A 29 7.57 -0.45 2.99
N LEU A 30 7.31 -1.61 3.60
CA LEU A 30 5.96 -2.08 3.91
C LEU A 30 5.58 -1.56 5.30
N CYS A 31 4.43 -0.90 5.42
CA CYS A 31 3.80 -0.61 6.70
C CYS A 31 2.46 -1.33 6.74
N ALA A 32 2.18 -2.08 7.80
CA ALA A 32 0.92 -2.79 7.98
C ALA A 32 0.37 -2.59 9.39
N LEU A 33 -0.95 -2.44 9.47
CA LEU A 33 -1.70 -2.31 10.71
C LEU A 33 -2.96 -3.16 10.54
N PRO A 34 -3.31 -4.02 11.51
CA PRO A 34 -4.57 -4.74 11.44
C PRO A 34 -5.75 -3.78 11.27
N ASN A 35 -6.73 -4.21 10.49
CA ASN A 35 -8.00 -3.52 10.33
C ASN A 35 -9.14 -4.47 10.71
N ASP A 36 -10.20 -3.93 11.30
CA ASP A 36 -11.35 -4.71 11.75
C ASP A 36 -12.33 -5.01 10.59
N LEU A 37 -11.81 -5.40 9.42
CA LEU A 37 -12.59 -5.72 8.23
C LEU A 37 -12.28 -7.12 7.73
N GLU A 38 -13.24 -7.73 7.06
CA GLU A 38 -13.11 -9.00 6.32
C GLU A 38 -12.25 -8.87 5.04
N HIS A 39 -11.46 -7.80 4.91
CA HIS A 39 -10.58 -7.63 3.76
C HIS A 39 -9.42 -6.68 4.02
N SER A 40 -8.32 -6.93 3.33
CA SER A 40 -7.14 -6.07 3.41
C SER A 40 -7.22 -4.85 2.48
N ARG A 41 -6.65 -3.73 2.90
CA ARG A 41 -6.67 -2.45 2.18
C ARG A 41 -5.25 -1.98 1.86
N PHE A 42 -5.02 -1.73 0.58
CA PHE A 42 -3.69 -1.43 0.07
C PHE A 42 -3.57 0.02 -0.40
N GLY A 43 -2.48 0.66 -0.02
CA GLY A 43 -2.14 2.02 -0.39
C GLY A 43 -0.69 2.12 -0.83
N PHE A 44 -0.40 3.00 -1.80
CA PHE A 44 0.95 3.19 -2.32
C PHE A 44 1.34 4.66 -2.27
N SER A 45 2.40 4.95 -1.53
CA SER A 45 3.05 6.26 -1.51
C SER A 45 4.37 6.17 -2.25
N VAL A 46 4.69 7.19 -3.04
CA VAL A 46 5.96 7.26 -3.78
C VAL A 46 6.53 8.64 -3.53
N SER A 47 7.76 8.69 -3.04
CA SER A 47 8.46 9.93 -2.77
C SER A 47 8.67 10.76 -4.04
N HIS A 48 8.82 12.07 -3.89
CA HIS A 48 9.20 12.94 -5.01
C HIS A 48 10.62 12.62 -5.53
N TRP A 49 11.50 12.10 -4.67
CA TRP A 49 12.86 11.67 -5.02
C TRP A 49 12.92 10.55 -6.07
N VAL A 50 11.85 9.77 -6.24
CA VAL A 50 11.78 8.68 -7.24
C VAL A 50 11.73 9.22 -8.68
N GLY A 51 11.39 10.50 -8.87
CA GLY A 51 11.43 11.18 -10.16
C GLY A 51 10.13 11.88 -10.54
N LYS A 52 10.02 12.25 -11.82
CA LYS A 52 8.87 12.98 -12.37
C LYS A 52 7.57 12.18 -12.29
N ALA A 53 6.44 12.85 -12.52
CA ALA A 53 5.10 12.27 -12.43
C ALA A 53 4.95 10.94 -13.19
N VAL A 54 5.51 10.84 -14.40
CA VAL A 54 5.43 9.62 -15.23
C VAL A 54 6.10 8.43 -14.55
N VAL A 55 7.31 8.61 -14.01
CA VAL A 55 8.07 7.56 -13.31
C VAL A 55 7.33 7.13 -12.05
N ARG A 56 6.87 8.08 -11.22
CA ARG A 56 6.11 7.78 -10.00
C ARG A 56 4.79 7.06 -10.31
N ASN A 57 4.11 7.47 -11.37
CA ASN A 57 2.85 6.84 -11.78
C ASN A 57 3.08 5.42 -12.31
N ARG A 58 4.19 5.17 -13.02
CA ARG A 58 4.61 3.82 -13.42
C ARG A 58 4.87 2.95 -12.20
N ALA A 59 5.65 3.41 -11.22
CA ALA A 59 5.89 2.70 -9.98
C ALA A 59 4.58 2.33 -9.25
N LYS A 60 3.66 3.29 -9.08
CA LYS A 60 2.34 3.01 -8.49
C LYS A 60 1.51 2.01 -9.29
N ARG A 61 1.59 2.02 -10.63
CA ARG A 61 0.88 1.05 -11.48
C ARG A 61 1.44 -0.36 -11.29
N LEU A 62 2.76 -0.51 -11.28
CA LEU A 62 3.44 -1.79 -11.06
C LEU A 62 3.10 -2.37 -9.68
N MET A 63 3.21 -1.57 -8.62
CA MET A 63 2.88 -2.03 -7.26
C MET A 63 1.41 -2.44 -7.13
N ARG A 64 0.48 -1.67 -7.70
CA ARG A 64 -0.95 -2.04 -7.70
C ARG A 64 -1.22 -3.36 -8.43
N GLU A 65 -0.51 -3.60 -9.52
CA GLU A 65 -0.69 -4.81 -10.31
C GLU A 65 -0.12 -6.03 -9.59
N ALA A 66 1.09 -5.91 -9.03
CA ALA A 66 1.67 -6.96 -8.19
C ALA A 66 0.75 -7.34 -7.02
N THR A 67 0.20 -6.34 -6.31
CA THR A 67 -0.77 -6.61 -5.23
C THR A 67 -2.08 -7.19 -5.74
N ARG A 68 -2.59 -6.74 -6.90
CA ARG A 68 -3.82 -7.31 -7.50
C ARG A 68 -3.68 -8.80 -7.77
N LEU A 69 -2.52 -9.22 -8.30
CA LEU A 69 -2.25 -10.62 -8.64
C LEU A 69 -2.10 -11.49 -7.39
N ARG A 70 -1.55 -10.94 -6.30
CA ARG A 70 -1.27 -11.66 -5.05
C ARG A 70 -2.29 -11.44 -3.93
N GLN A 71 -3.37 -10.72 -4.19
CA GLN A 71 -4.32 -10.33 -3.13
C GLN A 71 -4.94 -11.52 -2.40
N GLY A 72 -5.04 -12.69 -3.07
CA GLY A 72 -5.58 -13.92 -2.47
C GLY A 72 -4.60 -14.62 -1.53
N ASP A 73 -3.30 -14.33 -1.65
CA ASP A 73 -2.26 -14.89 -0.78
C ASP A 73 -2.10 -14.08 0.51
N ILE A 74 -2.66 -12.87 0.55
CA ILE A 74 -2.51 -11.95 1.67
C ILE A 74 -3.68 -12.17 2.63
N LYS A 75 -3.34 -12.45 3.89
CA LYS A 75 -4.34 -12.58 4.97
C LYS A 75 -5.26 -11.35 5.00
N GLU A 76 -6.55 -11.59 5.25
CA GLU A 76 -7.56 -10.54 5.44
C GLU A 76 -7.37 -9.80 6.78
N GLY A 77 -7.98 -8.62 6.91
CA GLY A 77 -7.91 -7.82 8.13
C GLY A 77 -6.65 -6.95 8.26
N TRP A 78 -6.06 -6.48 7.15
CA TRP A 78 -4.86 -5.62 7.15
C TRP A 78 -5.04 -4.36 6.29
#